data_AF-A0A6P0LS55-F1
#
_entry.id   AF-A0A6P0LS55-F1
#
_cell.length_a   1.000
_cell.length_b   1.000
_cell.length_c   1.000
_cell.angle_alpha   90.00
_cell.angle_beta   90.00
_cell.angle_gamma   90.00
#
_symmetry.space_group_name_H-M   'P 1'
#
loop_
_entity.id
_entity.type
_entity.pdbx_description
1 polymer ?
#
loop_
_entity_poly.entity_id
_entity_poly.type
_entity_poly.pdbx_seq_one_letter_code
_entity_poly.pdbx_strand_id
1 'polypeptide(L)'
;MAMTHLIAQTHHTDPQIIDDDFLDYPHVDHICLQLEEVTLGAYSLDNQIVFSLRQMSIPIRQSPRQAQQFIEENGYLKIWVTTPSQRKLTVYPLKSLLAYWKYLVSDNLIPAYLDKNQTVSLKQLIEQLEKDPNQLIQPRVNLINQDSDWLQATPTMITIGQSQLEILKTEDDQEFRVSLSAAMDAIGSSVALLVGIINSRRKLKKLKAKGFSGKILFCYTETEGIMKTMSLGDCLQIWEYFALKGNTKAVYLLSSCSKLGINSLLKFKS
;
A
#
# COMPACT_ATOMS: atom_id res chain seq x y z
N MET A 1 28.66 -67.41 -15.37
CA MET A 1 27.42 -66.96 -16.02
C MET A 1 26.24 -67.37 -15.16
N ALA A 2 25.65 -66.42 -14.44
CA ALA A 2 24.27 -66.38 -13.96
C ALA A 2 24.12 -65.04 -13.25
N MET A 3 23.60 -64.02 -13.96
CA MET A 3 23.23 -62.74 -13.38
C MET A 3 21.97 -62.95 -12.53
N THR A 4 22.08 -62.69 -11.23
CA THR A 4 20.93 -62.61 -10.33
C THR A 4 20.54 -61.14 -10.24
N HIS A 5 19.44 -60.76 -10.90
CA HIS A 5 18.83 -59.45 -10.75
C HIS A 5 18.24 -59.31 -9.35
N LEU A 6 18.86 -58.50 -8.49
CA LEU A 6 18.21 -57.97 -7.29
C LEU A 6 17.31 -56.80 -7.73
N ILE A 7 16.00 -57.04 -7.75
CA ILE A 7 15.00 -55.99 -7.88
C ILE A 7 14.87 -55.36 -6.49
N ALA A 8 15.45 -54.17 -6.31
CA ALA A 8 15.19 -53.34 -5.15
C ALA A 8 13.74 -52.85 -5.22
N GLN A 9 12.89 -53.35 -4.33
CA GLN A 9 11.58 -52.78 -4.08
C GLN A 9 11.78 -51.40 -3.43
N THR A 10 11.70 -50.35 -4.23
CA THR A 10 11.57 -48.99 -3.72
C THR A 10 10.16 -48.83 -3.18
N HIS A 11 10.03 -48.84 -1.85
CA HIS A 11 8.83 -48.34 -1.20
C HIS A 11 8.61 -46.90 -1.67
N HIS A 12 7.52 -46.66 -2.41
CA HIS A 12 6.95 -45.33 -2.57
C HIS A 12 6.60 -44.85 -1.17
N THR A 13 7.49 -44.06 -0.58
CA THR A 13 7.12 -43.15 0.49
C THR A 13 6.37 -42.01 -0.21
N ASP A 14 5.07 -41.92 0.06
CA ASP A 14 4.30 -40.73 -0.25
C ASP A 14 5.09 -39.50 0.20
N PRO A 15 5.12 -38.41 -0.58
CA PRO A 15 5.74 -37.17 -0.14
C PRO A 15 5.07 -36.79 1.18
N GLN A 16 5.84 -36.83 2.26
CA GLN A 16 5.39 -36.33 3.55
C GLN A 16 4.90 -34.90 3.30
N ILE A 17 3.61 -34.70 3.48
CA ILE A 17 3.03 -33.37 3.61
C ILE A 17 3.66 -32.81 4.88
N ILE A 18 4.73 -32.04 4.71
CA ILE A 18 5.28 -31.23 5.79
C ILE A 18 4.19 -30.18 6.04
N ASP A 19 3.48 -30.30 7.17
CA ASP A 19 2.61 -29.23 7.66
C ASP A 19 3.46 -27.96 7.75
N ASP A 20 3.16 -27.00 6.89
CA ASP A 20 3.82 -25.68 6.77
C ASP A 20 3.70 -24.83 8.06
N ASP A 21 2.99 -25.36 9.06
CA ASP A 21 2.71 -24.75 10.36
C ASP A 21 3.90 -24.81 11.35
N PHE A 22 4.93 -25.61 11.07
CA PHE A 22 6.11 -25.75 11.96
C PHE A 22 7.41 -25.12 11.43
N LEU A 23 7.39 -24.45 10.28
CA LEU A 23 8.56 -23.75 9.74
C LEU A 23 8.62 -22.30 10.26
N ASP A 24 9.60 -22.03 11.14
CA ASP A 24 9.98 -20.67 11.54
C ASP A 24 10.65 -19.96 10.36
N TYR A 25 9.85 -19.24 9.57
CA TYR A 25 10.35 -18.41 8.48
C TYR A 25 11.00 -17.12 9.02
N PRO A 26 12.09 -16.63 8.40
CA PRO A 26 12.77 -15.43 8.85
C PRO A 26 11.84 -14.22 8.84
N HIS A 27 11.99 -13.36 9.84
CA HIS A 27 11.18 -12.16 9.98
C HIS A 27 11.71 -11.03 9.10
N VAL A 28 10.76 -10.25 8.56
CA VAL A 28 11.07 -9.04 7.82
C VAL A 28 10.50 -7.82 8.48
N ASP A 29 11.21 -6.70 8.31
CA ASP A 29 10.75 -5.38 8.74
C ASP A 29 10.22 -4.59 7.56
N HIS A 30 9.14 -3.83 7.76
CA HIS A 30 8.69 -2.86 6.75
C HIS A 30 9.69 -1.72 6.63
N ILE A 31 10.04 -1.40 5.38
CA ILE A 31 10.82 -0.22 5.02
C ILE A 31 10.15 0.51 3.86
N CYS A 32 10.53 1.76 3.67
CA CYS A 32 10.00 2.63 2.65
C CYS A 32 11.16 3.25 1.88
N LEU A 33 11.15 3.08 0.56
CA LEU A 33 12.08 3.77 -0.33
C LEU A 33 11.37 5.01 -0.86
N GLN A 34 12.05 6.17 -0.83
CA GLN A 34 11.51 7.41 -1.38
C GLN A 34 12.49 8.01 -2.38
N LEU A 35 11.99 8.31 -3.56
CA LEU A 35 12.68 9.09 -4.59
C LEU A 35 11.76 10.22 -5.01
N GLU A 36 12.13 11.45 -4.64
CA GLU A 36 11.29 12.64 -4.82
C GLU A 36 9.87 12.43 -4.23
N GLU A 37 8.84 12.45 -5.08
CA GLU A 37 7.43 12.23 -4.71
C GLU A 37 7.02 10.74 -4.77
N VAL A 38 7.85 9.87 -5.36
CA VAL A 38 7.57 8.44 -5.49
C VAL A 38 7.93 7.71 -4.19
N THR A 39 6.97 6.96 -3.67
CA THR A 39 7.11 6.14 -2.46
C THR A 39 6.94 4.67 -2.82
N LEU A 40 7.94 3.84 -2.52
CA LEU A 40 7.93 2.40 -2.76
C LEU A 40 7.98 1.64 -1.43
N GLY A 41 6.96 0.82 -1.18
CA GLY A 41 6.98 -0.09 -0.03
C GLY A 41 7.90 -1.28 -0.29
N ALA A 42 8.72 -1.63 0.69
CA ALA A 42 9.62 -2.79 0.63
C ALA A 42 9.75 -3.45 2.01
N TYR A 43 10.51 -4.53 2.05
CA TYR A 43 10.89 -5.24 3.27
C TYR A 43 12.41 -5.22 3.45
N SER A 44 12.86 -5.23 4.70
CA SER A 44 14.24 -5.48 5.08
C SER A 44 14.35 -6.88 5.67
N LEU A 45 15.20 -7.70 5.06
CA LEU A 45 15.58 -9.05 5.53
C LEU A 45 17.11 -9.05 5.71
N ASP A 46 17.60 -9.13 6.94
CA ASP A 46 19.06 -9.11 7.23
C ASP A 46 19.81 -7.97 6.53
N ASN A 47 19.23 -6.75 6.57
CA ASN A 47 19.71 -5.54 5.88
C ASN A 47 19.68 -5.61 4.34
N GLN A 48 19.02 -6.61 3.76
CA GLN A 48 18.75 -6.69 2.33
C GLN A 48 17.34 -6.22 2.02
N ILE A 49 17.21 -5.44 0.95
CA ILE A 49 15.91 -4.98 0.46
C ILE A 49 15.27 -6.11 -0.36
N VAL A 50 14.07 -6.50 0.06
CA VAL A 50 13.27 -7.55 -0.58
C VAL A 50 11.84 -7.05 -0.82
N PHE A 51 11.17 -7.64 -1.82
CA PHE A 51 9.86 -7.21 -2.30
C PHE A 51 8.94 -8.41 -2.46
N SER A 52 7.67 -8.27 -2.07
CA SER A 52 6.61 -9.18 -2.51
C SER A 52 6.21 -8.91 -3.96
N LEU A 53 5.56 -9.87 -4.63
CA LEU A 53 5.02 -9.68 -5.99
C LEU A 53 4.13 -8.43 -6.10
N ARG A 54 3.34 -8.14 -5.06
CA ARG A 54 2.49 -6.94 -5.02
C ARG A 54 3.32 -5.66 -5.04
N GLN A 55 4.37 -5.58 -4.21
CA GLN A 55 5.27 -4.42 -4.18
C GLN A 55 6.05 -4.26 -5.49
N MET A 56 6.31 -5.36 -6.22
CA MET A 56 6.96 -5.32 -7.53
C MET A 56 6.02 -4.81 -8.64
N SER A 57 4.75 -5.23 -8.65
CA SER A 57 3.86 -5.01 -9.79
C SER A 57 2.96 -3.79 -9.68
N ILE A 58 2.50 -3.43 -8.48
CA ILE A 58 1.52 -2.35 -8.30
C ILE A 58 2.08 -0.97 -8.70
N PRO A 59 3.33 -0.58 -8.35
CA PRO A 59 3.89 0.73 -8.72
C PRO A 59 3.90 1.03 -10.22
N ILE A 60 3.94 -0.02 -11.03
CA ILE A 60 4.06 0.01 -12.49
C ILE A 60 2.79 -0.49 -13.20
N ARG A 61 1.68 -0.61 -12.45
CA ARG A 61 0.35 -1.03 -12.92
C ARG A 61 0.35 -2.36 -13.68
N GLN A 62 1.17 -3.30 -13.22
CA GLN A 62 1.13 -4.68 -13.68
C GLN A 62 0.38 -5.55 -12.68
N SER A 63 -0.16 -6.67 -13.13
CA SER A 63 -0.72 -7.66 -12.21
C SER A 63 0.39 -8.39 -11.44
N PRO A 64 0.17 -8.78 -10.18
CA PRO A 64 1.10 -9.66 -9.46
C PRO A 64 1.32 -11.00 -10.17
N ARG A 65 0.33 -11.47 -10.95
CA ARG A 65 0.43 -12.69 -11.77
C ARG A 65 1.46 -12.57 -12.90
N GLN A 66 1.54 -11.42 -13.57
CA GLN A 66 2.55 -11.19 -14.61
C GLN A 66 3.96 -11.17 -14.02
N ALA A 67 4.16 -10.53 -12.87
CA ALA A 67 5.45 -10.60 -12.17
C ALA A 67 5.76 -12.03 -11.73
N GLN A 68 4.76 -12.76 -11.22
CA GLN A 68 4.95 -14.16 -10.84
C GLN A 68 5.42 -15.00 -12.02
N GLN A 69 4.74 -14.88 -13.16
CA GLN A 69 5.09 -15.59 -14.39
C GLN A 69 6.52 -15.26 -14.82
N PHE A 70 6.86 -13.97 -14.93
CA PHE A 70 8.22 -13.54 -15.28
C PHE A 70 9.27 -14.13 -14.33
N ILE A 71 9.00 -14.11 -13.02
CA ILE A 71 9.93 -14.60 -12.01
C ILE A 71 10.12 -16.12 -12.13
N GLU A 72 9.04 -16.86 -12.35
CA GLU A 72 9.07 -18.32 -12.51
C GLU A 72 9.80 -18.75 -13.78
N GLU A 73 9.51 -18.11 -14.91
CA GLU A 73 10.13 -18.38 -16.21
C GLU A 73 11.65 -18.12 -16.19
N ASN A 74 12.10 -17.17 -15.38
CA ASN A 74 13.51 -16.79 -15.27
C ASN A 74 14.23 -17.38 -14.06
N GLY A 75 13.56 -18.24 -13.27
CA GLY A 75 14.17 -18.96 -12.16
C GLY A 75 14.72 -18.08 -11.03
N TYR A 76 14.11 -16.92 -10.77
CA TYR A 76 14.57 -16.04 -9.70
C TYR A 76 14.29 -16.63 -8.30
N LEU A 77 15.21 -16.38 -7.37
CA LEU A 77 15.12 -16.87 -5.99
C LEU A 77 13.86 -16.35 -5.28
N LYS A 78 13.09 -17.29 -4.75
CA LYS A 78 11.93 -17.10 -3.88
C LYS A 78 12.35 -17.30 -2.43
N ILE A 79 12.00 -16.37 -1.54
CA ILE A 79 12.29 -16.46 -0.10
C ILE A 79 10.98 -16.40 0.66
N TRP A 80 10.72 -17.39 1.52
CA TRP A 80 9.58 -17.37 2.43
C TRP A 80 9.93 -16.60 3.69
N VAL A 81 9.04 -15.70 4.10
CA VAL A 81 9.24 -14.81 5.26
C VAL A 81 7.97 -14.65 6.08
N THR A 82 8.16 -14.26 7.33
CA THR A 82 7.06 -13.83 8.22
C THR A 82 7.07 -12.32 8.36
N THR A 83 5.96 -11.68 7.99
CA THR A 83 5.77 -10.23 8.13
C THR A 83 5.53 -9.80 9.58
N PRO A 84 5.61 -8.50 9.89
CA PRO A 84 5.28 -7.99 11.23
C PRO A 84 3.84 -8.31 11.69
N SER A 85 2.90 -8.48 10.75
CA SER A 85 1.53 -8.96 11.03
C SER A 85 1.41 -10.48 11.19
N GLN A 86 2.53 -11.19 11.28
CA GLN A 86 2.56 -12.65 11.38
C GLN A 86 2.01 -13.37 10.14
N ARG A 87 1.82 -12.67 9.03
CA ARG A 87 1.46 -13.30 7.75
C ARG A 87 2.71 -13.88 7.09
N LYS A 88 2.61 -15.12 6.62
CA LYS A 88 3.61 -15.80 5.79
C LYS A 88 3.43 -15.36 4.34
N LEU A 89 4.50 -14.94 3.68
CA LEU A 89 4.47 -14.61 2.25
C LEU A 89 5.82 -14.83 1.58
N THR A 90 5.81 -14.84 0.25
CA THR A 90 7.02 -14.95 -0.56
C THR A 90 7.54 -13.57 -0.97
N VAL A 91 8.84 -13.34 -0.75
CA VAL A 91 9.58 -12.15 -1.19
C VAL A 91 10.71 -12.51 -2.15
N TYR A 92 11.15 -11.48 -2.86
CA TYR A 92 12.12 -11.54 -3.94
C TYR A 92 13.18 -10.46 -3.70
N PRO A 93 14.47 -10.76 -3.89
CA PRO A 93 15.53 -9.76 -3.73
C PRO A 93 15.40 -8.61 -4.75
N LEU A 94 15.99 -7.46 -4.43
CA LEU A 94 16.03 -6.28 -5.30
C LEU A 94 16.45 -6.59 -6.75
N LYS A 95 17.39 -7.52 -6.97
CA LYS A 95 17.83 -7.93 -8.31
C LYS A 95 16.67 -8.44 -9.18
N SER A 96 15.71 -9.15 -8.57
CA SER A 96 14.54 -9.70 -9.25
C SER A 96 13.57 -8.59 -9.65
N LEU A 97 13.39 -7.58 -8.79
CA LEU A 97 12.61 -6.38 -9.09
C LEU A 97 13.22 -5.63 -10.29
N LEU A 98 14.53 -5.36 -10.23
CA LEU A 98 15.25 -4.63 -11.27
C LEU A 98 15.16 -5.32 -12.62
N ALA A 99 15.35 -6.64 -12.66
CA ALA A 99 15.22 -7.42 -13.89
C ALA A 99 13.82 -7.33 -14.48
N TYR A 100 12.79 -7.48 -13.63
CA TYR A 100 11.40 -7.39 -14.06
C TYR A 100 11.05 -6.00 -14.60
N TRP A 101 11.45 -4.94 -13.90
CA TRP A 101 11.19 -3.58 -14.35
C TRP A 101 11.95 -3.22 -15.63
N LYS A 102 13.19 -3.69 -15.78
CA LYS A 102 13.96 -3.52 -17.02
C LYS A 102 13.29 -4.21 -18.21
N TYR A 103 12.79 -5.44 -18.03
CA TYR A 103 12.02 -6.14 -19.04
C TYR A 103 10.78 -5.35 -19.49
N LEU A 104 10.04 -4.78 -18.54
CA LEU A 104 8.86 -3.99 -18.88
C LEU A 104 9.20 -2.68 -19.62
N VAL A 105 10.32 -2.06 -19.28
CA VAL A 105 10.84 -0.87 -19.99
C VAL A 105 11.32 -1.24 -21.39
N SER A 106 12.06 -2.34 -21.57
CA SER A 106 12.58 -2.75 -22.88
C SER A 106 11.47 -3.10 -23.86
N ASP A 107 10.41 -3.73 -23.35
CA ASP A 107 9.35 -4.29 -24.18
C ASP A 107 8.15 -3.33 -24.31
N ASN A 108 8.28 -2.09 -23.81
CA ASN A 108 7.23 -1.07 -23.79
C ASN A 108 5.91 -1.56 -23.18
N LEU A 109 6.00 -2.42 -22.15
CA LEU A 109 4.85 -3.01 -21.46
C LEU A 109 4.30 -2.09 -20.35
N ILE A 110 4.93 -0.93 -20.17
CA ILE A 110 4.49 0.10 -19.22
C ILE A 110 3.50 1.03 -19.92
N PRO A 111 2.30 1.23 -19.36
CA PRO A 111 1.34 2.17 -19.92
C PRO A 111 1.92 3.59 -20.13
N ALA A 112 1.76 4.15 -21.33
CA ALA A 112 2.38 5.41 -21.75
C ALA A 112 2.00 6.65 -20.90
N TYR A 113 0.91 6.58 -20.11
CA TYR A 113 0.51 7.65 -19.20
C TYR A 113 1.30 7.63 -17.87
N LEU A 114 1.90 6.50 -17.47
CA LEU A 114 2.79 6.43 -16.31
C LEU A 114 4.10 7.19 -16.55
N ASP A 115 4.53 7.28 -17.80
CA ASP A 115 5.76 7.97 -18.20
C ASP A 115 5.55 9.50 -18.34
N LYS A 116 4.31 9.96 -18.45
CA LYS A 116 3.96 11.39 -18.68
C LYS A 116 3.56 12.16 -17.43
N ASN A 117 3.06 11.48 -16.40
CA ASN A 117 2.45 12.10 -15.21
C ASN A 117 3.18 11.77 -13.89
N GLN A 118 4.32 11.07 -13.93
CA GLN A 118 5.18 10.92 -12.75
C GLN A 118 6.29 11.98 -12.79
N THR A 119 6.48 12.67 -11.65
CA THR A 119 7.58 13.62 -11.42
C THR A 119 8.96 12.95 -11.61
N VAL A 120 9.03 11.61 -11.52
CA VAL A 120 10.22 10.78 -11.78
C VAL A 120 9.89 9.70 -12.80
N SER A 121 10.71 9.55 -13.84
CA SER A 121 10.56 8.44 -14.81
C SER A 121 10.98 7.10 -14.17
N LEU A 122 10.29 6.01 -14.50
CA LEU A 122 10.66 4.67 -14.00
C LEU A 122 12.13 4.33 -14.29
N LYS A 123 12.66 4.80 -15.42
CA LYS A 123 14.08 4.65 -15.80
C LYS A 123 15.01 5.27 -14.75
N GLN A 124 14.73 6.49 -14.30
CA GLN A 124 15.50 7.13 -13.23
C GLN A 124 15.39 6.36 -11.90
N LEU A 125 14.20 5.82 -11.58
CA LEU A 125 14.04 5.00 -10.38
C LEU A 125 14.86 3.71 -10.44
N ILE A 126 14.86 3.03 -11.59
CA ILE A 126 15.72 1.85 -11.83
C ILE A 126 17.19 2.23 -11.65
N GLU A 127 17.66 3.29 -12.29
CA GLU A 127 19.06 3.74 -12.19
C GLU A 127 19.49 4.04 -10.74
N GLN A 128 18.63 4.70 -9.94
CA GLN A 128 18.94 5.00 -8.55
C GLN A 128 18.98 3.73 -7.68
N LEU A 129 18.04 2.80 -7.88
CA LEU A 129 18.02 1.52 -7.19
C LEU A 129 19.23 0.64 -7.52
N GLU A 130 19.79 0.76 -8.74
CA GLU A 130 21.02 0.06 -9.12
C GLU A 130 22.27 0.66 -8.50
N LYS A 131 22.29 2.00 -8.36
CA LYS A 131 23.46 2.73 -7.90
C LYS A 131 23.63 2.68 -6.39
N ASP A 132 22.61 3.08 -5.65
CA ASP A 132 22.63 3.08 -4.18
C ASP A 132 21.20 3.00 -3.61
N PRO A 133 20.66 1.78 -3.44
CA PRO A 133 19.29 1.61 -2.95
C PRO A 133 19.15 2.01 -1.47
N ASN A 134 20.26 2.07 -0.71
CA ASN A 134 20.22 2.43 0.71
C ASN A 134 20.00 3.94 0.91
N GLN A 135 20.43 4.78 -0.03
CA GLN A 135 20.15 6.22 -0.01
C GLN A 135 18.66 6.54 -0.11
N LEU A 136 17.87 5.64 -0.70
CA LEU A 136 16.44 5.82 -0.85
C LEU A 136 15.67 5.43 0.41
N ILE A 137 16.30 4.71 1.35
CA ILE A 137 15.65 4.29 2.59
C ILE A 137 15.37 5.52 3.44
N GLN A 138 14.09 5.82 3.63
CA GLN A 138 13.68 6.84 4.58
C GLN A 138 13.92 6.32 6.01
N PRO A 139 14.51 7.13 6.92
CA PRO A 139 14.52 6.79 8.34
C PRO A 139 13.09 6.59 8.79
N ARG A 140 12.82 5.51 9.55
CA ARG A 140 11.48 5.14 10.05
C ARG A 140 10.76 6.37 10.60
N VAL A 141 9.97 7.04 9.76
CA VAL A 141 8.92 7.90 10.25
C VAL A 141 7.97 6.93 10.92
N ASN A 142 7.69 7.11 12.21
CA ASN A 142 6.69 6.36 12.96
C ASN A 142 5.29 6.63 12.39
N LEU A 143 5.07 6.32 11.12
CA LEU A 143 3.79 6.12 10.49
C LEU A 143 3.36 4.71 10.90
N ILE A 144 2.99 4.61 12.19
CA ILE A 144 2.15 3.59 12.83
C ILE A 144 1.92 2.37 11.94
N ASN A 145 2.60 1.24 12.24
CA ASN A 145 2.30 -0.12 11.79
C ASN A 145 1.41 -0.19 10.54
N GLN A 146 2.00 0.09 9.38
CA GLN A 146 1.34 -0.15 8.11
C GLN A 146 1.79 -1.51 7.62
N ASP A 147 1.00 -2.53 7.94
CA ASP A 147 0.89 -3.65 7.01
C ASP A 147 0.61 -3.04 5.65
N SER A 148 1.51 -3.29 4.70
CA SER A 148 1.38 -2.85 3.32
C SER A 148 0.28 -3.66 2.63
N ASP A 149 -0.94 -3.53 3.13
CA ASP A 149 -2.17 -3.98 2.49
C ASP A 149 -2.60 -2.84 1.57
N TRP A 150 -2.12 -2.93 0.32
CA TRP A 150 -2.57 -2.11 -0.77
C TRP A 150 -4.01 -2.53 -1.09
N LEU A 151 -4.96 -1.61 -0.93
CA LEU A 151 -6.36 -1.88 -1.22
C LEU A 151 -6.69 -1.35 -2.61
N GLN A 152 -7.18 -2.23 -3.48
CA GLN A 152 -7.83 -1.80 -4.71
C GLN A 152 -9.13 -1.08 -4.32
N ALA A 153 -9.34 0.09 -4.88
CA ALA A 153 -10.52 0.88 -4.59
C ALA A 153 -11.11 1.49 -5.85
N THR A 154 -12.44 1.54 -5.89
CA THR A 154 -13.17 2.19 -6.97
C THR A 154 -13.46 3.64 -6.55
N PRO A 155 -13.00 4.64 -7.32
CA PRO A 155 -13.29 6.03 -7.03
C PRO A 155 -14.78 6.31 -7.28
N THR A 156 -15.39 7.05 -6.37
CA THR A 156 -16.76 7.53 -6.47
C THR A 156 -16.81 8.96 -5.98
N MET A 157 -17.27 9.87 -6.85
CA MET A 157 -17.47 11.27 -6.48
C MET A 157 -18.73 11.41 -5.64
N ILE A 158 -18.60 12.03 -4.48
CA ILE A 158 -19.74 12.48 -3.69
C ILE A 158 -19.80 14.00 -3.64
N THR A 159 -21.01 14.53 -3.59
CA THR A 159 -21.25 15.96 -3.41
C THR A 159 -21.59 16.23 -1.95
N ILE A 160 -20.74 16.98 -1.26
CA ILE A 160 -20.97 17.46 0.11
C ILE A 160 -21.19 18.98 0.03
N GLY A 161 -22.45 19.40 0.13
CA GLY A 161 -22.82 20.81 -0.04
C GLY A 161 -22.52 21.27 -1.47
N GLN A 162 -21.62 22.24 -1.64
CA GLN A 162 -21.13 22.69 -2.95
C GLN A 162 -19.78 22.08 -3.35
N SER A 163 -19.19 21.23 -2.49
CA SER A 163 -17.88 20.63 -2.74
C SER A 163 -18.03 19.21 -3.28
N GLN A 164 -17.20 18.85 -4.23
CA GLN A 164 -17.05 17.47 -4.69
C GLN A 164 -15.87 16.84 -3.96
N LEU A 165 -16.10 15.67 -3.37
CA LEU A 165 -15.07 14.89 -2.70
C LEU A 165 -15.02 13.50 -3.34
N GLU A 166 -13.83 13.10 -3.77
CA GLU A 166 -13.61 11.74 -4.20
C GLU A 166 -13.53 10.82 -2.98
N ILE A 167 -14.36 9.77 -2.97
CA ILE A 167 -14.30 8.68 -2.01
C ILE A 167 -13.89 7.42 -2.73
N LEU A 168 -13.03 6.65 -2.07
CA LEU A 168 -12.49 5.40 -2.53
C LEU A 168 -13.20 4.28 -1.77
N LYS A 169 -13.94 3.46 -2.50
CA LYS A 169 -14.63 2.29 -1.95
C LYS A 169 -13.73 1.07 -2.13
N THR A 170 -13.31 0.44 -1.04
CA THR A 170 -12.47 -0.76 -1.09
C THR A 170 -13.30 -1.98 -1.49
N GLU A 171 -12.69 -2.97 -2.15
CA GLU A 171 -13.40 -4.15 -2.70
C GLU A 171 -14.16 -4.99 -1.66
N ASP A 172 -13.75 -4.92 -0.39
CA ASP A 172 -14.39 -5.60 0.73
C ASP A 172 -15.61 -4.85 1.31
N ASP A 173 -15.95 -3.67 0.77
CA ASP A 173 -17.08 -2.82 1.19
C ASP A 173 -17.06 -2.36 2.67
N GLN A 174 -15.98 -2.64 3.40
CA GLN A 174 -15.91 -2.43 4.85
C GLN A 174 -15.64 -0.96 5.22
N GLU A 175 -15.04 -0.16 4.33
CA GLU A 175 -14.63 1.20 4.68
C GLU A 175 -14.55 2.15 3.48
N PHE A 176 -15.10 3.36 3.64
CA PHE A 176 -14.89 4.47 2.72
C PHE A 176 -13.59 5.20 3.08
N ARG A 177 -12.74 5.42 2.08
CA ARG A 177 -11.44 6.09 2.27
C ARG A 177 -11.32 7.32 1.39
N VAL A 178 -10.48 8.26 1.80
CA VAL A 178 -10.23 9.52 1.09
C VAL A 178 -8.72 9.73 1.02
N SER A 179 -8.22 10.19 -0.11
CA SER A 179 -6.81 10.55 -0.24
C SER A 179 -6.43 11.67 0.74
N LEU A 180 -5.20 11.65 1.25
CA LEU A 180 -4.74 12.66 2.21
C LEU A 180 -4.81 14.08 1.61
N SER A 181 -4.49 14.23 0.33
CA SER A 181 -4.60 15.49 -0.39
C SER A 181 -6.06 15.96 -0.44
N ALA A 182 -6.97 15.15 -0.99
CA ALA A 182 -8.37 15.53 -1.12
C ALA A 182 -9.02 15.86 0.24
N ALA A 183 -8.72 15.09 1.28
CA ALA A 183 -9.23 15.34 2.63
C ALA A 183 -8.78 16.69 3.19
N MET A 184 -7.53 17.10 2.92
CA MET A 184 -6.98 18.36 3.42
C MET A 184 -7.37 19.55 2.53
N ASP A 185 -7.42 19.36 1.22
CA ASP A 185 -7.84 20.37 0.24
C ASP A 185 -9.30 20.77 0.44
N ALA A 186 -10.16 19.82 0.81
CA ALA A 186 -11.57 20.07 1.12
C ALA A 186 -11.77 21.13 2.22
N ILE A 187 -10.80 21.29 3.13
CA ILE A 187 -10.82 22.30 4.19
C ILE A 187 -9.81 23.43 3.96
N GLY A 188 -9.19 23.50 2.77
CA GLY A 188 -8.17 24.48 2.41
C GLY A 188 -6.92 24.42 3.28
N SER A 189 -6.47 23.21 3.63
CA SER A 189 -5.30 22.95 4.48
C SER A 189 -4.31 22.03 3.77
N SER A 190 -3.11 21.85 4.31
CA SER A 190 -2.05 21.07 3.67
C SER A 190 -1.80 19.73 4.37
N VAL A 191 -1.35 18.74 3.59
CA VAL A 191 -0.91 17.44 4.12
C VAL A 191 0.25 17.61 5.11
N ALA A 192 1.13 18.59 4.91
CA ALA A 192 2.21 18.89 5.86
C ALA A 192 1.69 19.26 7.26
N LEU A 193 0.58 20.01 7.35
CA LEU A 193 -0.04 20.34 8.63
C LEU A 193 -0.63 19.10 9.32
N LEU A 194 -1.26 18.21 8.54
CA LEU A 194 -1.74 16.92 9.05
C LEU A 194 -0.58 16.10 9.63
N VAL A 195 0.53 15.97 8.90
CA VAL A 195 1.73 15.26 9.36
C VAL A 195 2.24 15.87 10.67
N GLY A 196 2.31 17.22 10.76
CA GLY A 196 2.73 17.90 11.99
C GLY A 196 1.78 17.70 13.18
N ILE A 197 0.48 17.47 12.94
CA ILE A 197 -0.49 17.11 13.97
C ILE A 197 -0.28 15.68 14.46
N ILE A 198 -0.16 14.73 13.52
CA ILE A 198 0.02 13.30 13.82
C ILE A 198 1.34 13.07 14.56
N ASN A 199 2.41 13.76 14.17
CA ASN A 199 3.73 13.61 14.81
C ASN A 199 3.81 14.28 16.19
N SER A 200 2.83 15.11 16.56
CA SER A 200 2.79 15.73 17.89
C SER A 200 2.09 14.81 18.88
N ARG A 201 2.86 14.17 19.78
CA ARG A 201 2.34 13.25 20.82
C ARG A 201 1.14 13.81 21.58
N ARG A 202 1.18 15.09 21.96
CA ARG A 202 0.08 15.76 22.68
C ARG A 202 -1.18 15.90 21.81
N LYS A 203 -1.04 16.29 20.54
CA LYS A 203 -2.17 16.46 19.61
C LYS A 203 -2.74 15.11 19.21
N LEU A 204 -1.89 14.13 18.89
CA LEU A 204 -2.29 12.77 18.56
C LEU A 204 -3.07 12.11 19.69
N LYS A 205 -2.63 12.25 20.95
CA LYS A 205 -3.36 11.72 22.11
C LYS A 205 -4.79 12.28 22.20
N LYS A 206 -4.97 13.58 21.93
CA LYS A 206 -6.29 14.22 21.92
C LYS A 206 -7.17 13.71 20.78
N LEU A 207 -6.59 13.52 19.58
CA LEU A 207 -7.32 12.97 18.43
C LEU A 207 -7.74 11.52 18.66
N LYS A 208 -6.84 10.67 19.16
CA LYS A 208 -7.14 9.27 19.49
C LYS A 208 -8.28 9.16 20.51
N ALA A 209 -8.31 10.05 21.50
CA ALA A 209 -9.41 10.10 22.47
C ALA A 209 -10.79 10.43 21.85
N LYS A 210 -10.81 10.98 20.64
CA LYS A 210 -12.04 11.23 19.87
C LYS A 210 -12.34 10.15 18.82
N GLY A 211 -11.57 9.06 18.80
CA GLY A 211 -11.77 7.95 17.86
C GLY A 211 -10.96 8.05 16.57
N PHE A 212 -10.00 8.98 16.45
CA PHE A 212 -9.04 8.97 15.34
C PHE A 212 -8.14 7.74 15.43
N SER A 213 -8.23 6.84 14.44
CA SER A 213 -7.43 5.62 14.38
C SER A 213 -5.98 5.93 14.02
N GLY A 214 -5.76 6.90 13.13
CA GLY A 214 -4.46 7.22 12.56
C GLY A 214 -3.96 6.19 11.55
N LYS A 215 -4.85 5.31 11.08
CA LYS A 215 -4.52 4.26 10.10
C LYS A 215 -4.50 4.86 8.70
N ILE A 216 -3.30 5.14 8.22
CA ILE A 216 -3.06 5.49 6.83
C ILE A 216 -2.81 4.20 6.05
N LEU A 217 -3.50 4.04 4.93
CA LEU A 217 -3.34 2.92 4.00
C LEU A 217 -2.98 3.44 2.62
N PHE A 218 -2.42 2.58 1.79
CA PHE A 218 -2.24 2.86 0.38
C PHE A 218 -3.44 2.29 -0.38
N CYS A 219 -4.18 3.14 -1.07
CA CYS A 219 -5.19 2.70 -2.03
C CYS A 219 -4.66 2.88 -3.44
N TYR A 220 -5.12 2.02 -4.33
CA TYR A 220 -4.88 2.11 -5.76
C TYR A 220 -6.20 2.31 -6.50
N THR A 221 -6.23 3.32 -7.38
CA THR A 221 -7.30 3.53 -8.37
C THR A 221 -6.72 3.45 -9.78
N GLU A 222 -7.55 3.02 -10.75
CA GLU A 222 -7.14 2.96 -12.16
C GLU A 222 -6.84 4.34 -12.75
N THR A 223 -7.47 5.39 -12.25
CA THR A 223 -7.35 6.76 -12.76
C THR A 223 -6.15 7.49 -12.17
N GLU A 224 -6.01 7.50 -10.84
CA GLU A 224 -5.05 8.34 -10.13
C GLU A 224 -3.82 7.58 -9.60
N GLY A 225 -3.84 6.25 -9.65
CA GLY A 225 -2.73 5.42 -9.19
C GLY A 225 -2.71 5.25 -7.68
N ILE A 226 -1.50 5.17 -7.10
CA ILE A 226 -1.30 4.89 -5.68
C ILE A 226 -1.41 6.18 -4.89
N MET A 227 -2.22 6.17 -3.85
CA MET A 227 -2.39 7.30 -2.96
C MET A 227 -2.43 6.86 -1.50
N LYS A 228 -1.88 7.71 -0.63
CA LYS A 228 -2.08 7.57 0.81
C LYS A 228 -3.49 8.01 1.14
N THR A 229 -4.21 7.18 1.88
CA THR A 229 -5.60 7.41 2.25
C THR A 229 -5.81 7.26 3.73
N MET A 230 -6.77 8.00 4.25
CA MET A 230 -7.32 7.77 5.58
C MET A 230 -8.80 7.37 5.45
N SER A 231 -9.33 6.75 6.50
CA SER A 231 -10.76 6.46 6.52
C SER A 231 -11.58 7.75 6.53
N LEU A 232 -12.81 7.69 6.02
CA LEU A 232 -13.74 8.81 6.13
C LEU A 232 -14.01 9.17 7.59
N GLY A 233 -14.02 8.18 8.49
CA GLY A 233 -14.10 8.40 9.93
C GLY A 233 -12.95 9.27 10.46
N ASP A 234 -11.71 8.94 10.09
CA ASP A 234 -10.54 9.73 10.44
C ASP A 234 -10.58 11.13 9.79
N CYS A 235 -11.09 11.27 8.57
CA CYS A 235 -11.31 12.58 7.93
C CYS A 235 -12.23 13.46 8.78
N LEU A 236 -13.37 12.92 9.24
CA LEU A 236 -14.32 13.67 10.07
C LEU A 236 -13.66 14.16 11.37
N GLN A 237 -12.83 13.33 12.00
CA GLN A 237 -12.10 13.71 13.22
C GLN A 237 -11.08 14.82 12.97
N ILE A 238 -10.37 14.77 11.84
CA ILE A 238 -9.43 15.81 11.43
C ILE A 238 -10.17 17.12 11.11
N TRP A 239 -11.27 17.04 10.36
CA TRP A 239 -12.07 18.23 10.06
C TRP A 239 -12.66 18.84 11.34
N GLU A 240 -13.13 18.03 12.29
CA GLU A 240 -13.61 18.54 13.58
C GLU A 240 -12.48 19.27 14.34
N TYR A 241 -11.27 18.72 14.33
CA TYR A 241 -10.10 19.37 14.93
C TYR A 241 -9.83 20.76 14.33
N PHE A 242 -9.94 20.91 13.01
CA PHE A 242 -9.76 22.21 12.34
C PHE A 242 -10.97 23.14 12.56
N ALA A 243 -12.18 22.61 12.60
CA ALA A 243 -13.40 23.36 12.90
C ALA A 243 -13.34 24.02 14.28
N LEU A 244 -12.89 23.27 15.30
CA LEU A 244 -12.68 23.78 16.66
C LEU A 244 -11.59 24.86 16.75
N LYS A 245 -10.77 25.00 15.71
CA LYS A 245 -9.75 26.05 15.57
C LYS A 245 -10.19 27.21 14.69
N GLY A 246 -11.47 27.28 14.34
CA GLY A 246 -12.03 28.37 13.55
C GLY A 246 -11.91 28.18 12.03
N ASN A 247 -11.56 26.99 11.54
CA ASN A 247 -11.60 26.72 10.10
C ASN A 247 -13.07 26.63 9.64
N THR A 248 -13.55 27.68 8.98
CA THR A 248 -14.94 27.80 8.51
C THR A 248 -15.29 26.79 7.41
N LYS A 249 -14.34 26.40 6.56
CA LYS A 249 -14.54 25.36 5.54
C LYS A 249 -14.80 24.01 6.19
N ALA A 250 -14.05 23.66 7.24
CA ALA A 250 -14.26 22.44 8.00
C ALA A 250 -15.63 22.43 8.71
N VAL A 251 -16.04 23.55 9.32
CA VAL A 251 -17.38 23.71 9.91
C VAL A 251 -18.47 23.49 8.85
N TYR A 252 -18.34 24.10 7.69
CA TYR A 252 -19.29 23.97 6.59
C TYR A 252 -19.38 22.54 6.06
N LEU A 253 -18.24 21.88 5.86
CA LEU A 253 -18.17 20.51 5.36
C LEU A 253 -18.85 19.53 6.33
N LEU A 254 -18.57 19.64 7.63
CA LEU A 254 -19.21 18.83 8.67
C LEU A 254 -20.72 19.08 8.78
N SER A 255 -21.16 20.34 8.66
CA SER A 255 -22.59 20.69 8.64
C SER A 255 -23.30 20.12 7.41
N SER A 256 -22.62 20.10 6.27
CA SER A 256 -23.14 19.52 5.04
C SER A 256 -23.26 18.00 5.13
N CYS A 257 -22.26 17.32 5.72
CA CYS A 257 -22.31 15.88 6.00
C CYS A 257 -23.48 15.50 6.92
N SER A 258 -23.72 16.26 8.00
CA SER A 258 -24.82 15.97 8.93
C SER A 258 -26.20 16.09 8.26
N LYS A 259 -26.39 17.09 7.40
CA LYS A 259 -27.62 17.24 6.60
C LYS A 259 -27.84 16.08 5.63
N LEU A 260 -26.79 15.60 4.96
CA LEU A 260 -26.88 14.42 4.09
C LEU A 260 -27.30 13.17 4.87
N GLY A 261 -26.71 12.93 6.05
CA GLY A 261 -27.06 11.81 6.91
C GLY A 261 -28.50 11.86 7.44
N ILE A 262 -29.00 13.05 7.80
CA ILE A 262 -30.40 13.23 8.21
C ILE A 262 -31.35 12.94 7.04
N ASN A 263 -31.05 13.46 5.84
CA ASN A 263 -31.88 13.28 4.66
C ASN A 263 -31.94 11.81 4.19
N SER A 264 -30.84 11.06 4.28
CA SER A 264 -30.86 9.63 3.98
C SER A 264 -31.73 8.87 4.98
N LEU A 265 -31.63 9.16 6.28
CA LEU A 265 -32.46 8.55 7.33
C LEU A 265 -33.96 8.85 7.16
N LEU A 266 -34.33 10.05 6.70
CA LEU A 266 -35.72 10.42 6.43
C LEU A 266 -36.30 9.71 5.20
N LYS A 267 -35.50 9.49 4.15
CA LYS A 267 -35.92 8.75 2.94
C LYS A 267 -36.14 7.25 3.19
N PHE A 268 -35.50 6.66 4.20
CA PHE A 268 -35.75 5.27 4.59
C PHE A 268 -37.05 5.06 5.39
N LYS A 269 -37.73 6.14 5.81
CA LYS A 269 -38.98 6.08 6.60
C LYS A 269 -40.25 6.44 5.81
N SER A 270 -40.13 6.72 4.52
CA SER A 270 -41.24 6.98 3.58
C SER A 270 -41.42 5.81 2.63
#